data_AF-A0A8S1J928-F1
#
_entry.id   AF-A0A8S1J928-F1
#
_cell.length_a   1.000
_cell.length_b   1.000
_cell.length_c   1.000
_cell.angle_alpha   90.00
_cell.angle_beta   90.00
_cell.angle_gamma   90.00
#
_symmetry.space_group_name_H-M   'P 1'
#
loop_
_entity.id
_entity.type
_entity.pdbx_description
1 polymer ?
#
loop_
_entity_poly.entity_id
_entity_poly.type
_entity_poly.pdbx_seq_one_letter_code
_entity_poly.pdbx_strand_id
1 'polypeptide(L)'
;MASTFHGESAEYRRATEAVNLAFSIIFGLEAAIKIVGFGWKSYIKSGWNKFDFLLVVTSAMDIAFAYLSMGFASTLRLLRIQKVLRLMRISRMFKLMKGFDGVRSLLETLIMSLPAFWNVGLLLVLAFFIYAYTGVLLFGSVRRGVNLNENANFEKFSTAMITLFRVATNDQWRGLMEDCMVQPPDCDKGKGDCGTPIAAPYFMSFVVVVSMIMFNLFTAVIRDNFEDQQDQDSWHLNPSILDDFVDLWHGFDDGSNTISIKDFKALLVRLPAPMGIGRPATQREIVTEMNALNVPMVRGRLPFFHTLFELVKKCSEVPLPHGHARRELEALIDRSLSKHNVGGVVNISAALATSMFVAKWRFRNTLRNLKARRAERAARKVDGLSMDSVRRRGASLLRVRCPANCSRRRFD
;
A
#
# COMPACT_ATOMS: atom_id res chain seq x y z
N MET A 1 13.95 -14.82 17.64
CA MET A 1 12.83 -14.23 18.39
C MET A 1 11.86 -15.31 18.84
N ALA A 2 11.29 -16.15 17.97
CA ALA A 2 10.40 -17.25 18.39
C ALA A 2 11.08 -18.36 19.22
N SER A 3 12.41 -18.44 19.20
CA SER A 3 13.19 -19.45 19.93
C SER A 3 13.53 -19.08 21.38
N THR A 4 13.19 -17.86 21.83
CA THR A 4 13.44 -17.44 23.23
C THR A 4 12.44 -18.09 24.17
N PHE A 5 12.89 -18.55 25.34
CA PHE A 5 12.04 -19.21 26.34
C PHE A 5 12.36 -18.75 27.76
N HIS A 6 11.40 -18.93 28.68
CA HIS A 6 11.59 -18.54 30.09
C HIS A 6 12.63 -19.45 30.77
N GLY A 7 13.62 -18.85 31.43
CA GLY A 7 14.70 -19.59 32.09
C GLY A 7 15.83 -20.06 31.17
N GLU A 8 15.98 -19.45 29.99
CA GLU A 8 17.09 -19.76 29.08
C GLU A 8 18.47 -19.57 29.72
N SER A 9 19.42 -20.43 29.33
CA SER A 9 20.79 -20.36 29.85
C SER A 9 21.48 -19.05 29.43
N ALA A 10 22.42 -18.58 30.25
CA ALA A 10 23.14 -17.34 29.95
C ALA A 10 23.89 -17.39 28.62
N GLU A 11 24.35 -18.57 28.21
CA GLU A 11 25.02 -18.82 26.93
C GLU A 11 24.05 -18.68 25.75
N TYR A 12 22.86 -19.29 25.85
CA TYR A 12 21.82 -19.20 24.82
C TYR A 12 21.37 -17.75 24.60
N ARG A 13 21.22 -17.00 25.70
CA ARG A 13 20.89 -15.57 25.65
C ARG A 13 21.96 -14.77 24.91
N ARG A 14 23.24 -14.97 25.23
CA ARG A 14 24.36 -14.28 24.54
C ARG A 14 24.38 -14.62 23.05
N ALA A 15 24.19 -15.90 22.69
CA ALA A 15 24.14 -16.31 21.29
C ALA A 15 23.00 -15.62 20.54
N THR A 16 21.79 -15.57 21.14
CA THR A 16 20.63 -14.91 20.55
C THR A 16 20.83 -13.39 20.43
N GLU A 17 21.49 -12.75 21.39
CA GLU A 17 21.85 -11.33 21.33
C GLU A 17 22.88 -11.04 20.23
N ALA A 18 23.89 -11.89 20.06
CA ALA A 18 24.89 -11.76 18.99
C ALA A 18 24.24 -11.87 17.60
N VAL A 19 23.34 -12.83 17.41
CA VAL A 19 22.57 -12.97 16.16
C VAL A 19 21.70 -11.74 15.90
N ASN A 20 21.02 -11.22 16.92
CA ASN A 20 20.21 -10.02 16.79
C ASN A 20 21.04 -8.78 16.42
N LEU A 21 22.26 -8.65 16.96
CA LEU A 21 23.20 -7.60 16.62
C LEU A 21 23.65 -7.71 15.16
N ALA A 22 23.97 -8.92 14.69
CA ALA A 22 24.33 -9.15 13.30
C ALA A 22 23.21 -8.70 12.33
N PHE A 23 21.95 -9.07 12.60
CA PHE A 23 20.81 -8.61 11.80
C PHE A 23 20.64 -7.09 11.83
N SER A 24 20.82 -6.45 12.99
CA SER A 24 20.75 -4.99 13.11
C SER A 24 21.82 -4.29 12.28
N ILE A 25 23.05 -4.82 12.23
CA ILE A 25 24.13 -4.30 11.38
C ILE A 25 23.77 -4.45 9.90
N ILE A 26 23.30 -5.63 9.48
CA ILE A 26 22.88 -5.88 8.09
C ILE A 26 21.79 -4.88 7.65
N PHE A 27 20.77 -4.64 8.49
CA PHE A 27 19.72 -3.67 8.17
C PHE A 27 20.22 -2.22 8.17
N GLY A 28 21.15 -1.88 9.07
CA GLY A 28 21.81 -0.57 9.06
C GLY A 28 22.58 -0.33 7.76
N LEU A 29 23.34 -1.33 7.30
CA LEU A 29 24.07 -1.28 6.03
C LEU A 29 23.13 -1.17 4.83
N GLU A 30 22.06 -1.97 4.78
CA GLU A 30 21.05 -1.87 3.73
C GLU A 30 20.43 -0.46 3.65
N ALA A 31 20.07 0.12 4.80
CA ALA A 31 19.53 1.48 4.86
C ALA A 31 20.56 2.52 4.41
N ALA A 32 21.82 2.41 4.86
CA ALA A 32 22.90 3.30 4.44
C ALA A 32 23.13 3.27 2.93
N ILE A 33 23.19 2.07 2.33
CA ILE A 33 23.33 1.88 0.88
C ILE A 33 22.16 2.53 0.13
N LYS A 34 20.92 2.33 0.60
CA LYS A 34 19.72 2.94 0.00
C LYS A 34 19.73 4.47 0.11
N ILE A 35 20.17 5.02 1.24
CA ILE A 35 20.25 6.48 1.46
C ILE A 35 21.29 7.10 0.53
N VAL A 36 22.46 6.48 0.39
CA VAL A 36 23.52 6.95 -0.52
C VAL A 36 23.09 6.82 -1.98
N GLY A 37 22.46 5.71 -2.36
CA GLY A 37 22.06 5.43 -3.74
C GLY A 37 20.90 6.28 -4.25
N PHE A 38 19.84 6.46 -3.44
CA PHE A 38 18.66 7.23 -3.84
C PHE A 38 18.73 8.71 -3.45
N GLY A 39 19.60 9.07 -2.49
CA GLY A 39 19.59 10.36 -1.82
C GLY A 39 18.46 10.47 -0.78
N TRP A 40 18.70 11.23 0.29
CA TRP A 40 17.80 11.36 1.44
C TRP A 40 16.34 11.71 1.07
N LYS A 41 16.17 12.68 0.15
CA LYS A 41 14.84 13.15 -0.28
C LYS A 41 14.04 12.06 -1.01
N SER A 42 14.69 11.26 -1.84
CA SER A 42 14.03 10.16 -2.57
C SER A 42 13.76 8.97 -1.65
N TYR A 43 14.69 8.68 -0.74
CA TYR A 43 14.57 7.60 0.24
C TYR A 43 13.31 7.76 1.12
N ILE A 44 13.10 8.95 1.70
CA ILE A 44 11.94 9.23 2.56
C ILE A 44 10.62 9.26 1.78
N LYS A 45 10.61 9.40 0.45
CA LYS A 45 9.34 9.41 -0.29
C LYS A 45 8.60 8.07 -0.23
N SER A 46 9.31 6.95 -0.09
CA SER A 46 8.70 5.62 0.03
C SER A 46 8.34 5.30 1.48
N GLY A 47 7.06 5.01 1.75
CA GLY A 47 6.58 4.62 3.09
C GLY A 47 7.31 3.42 3.68
N TRP A 48 7.64 2.44 2.83
CA TRP A 48 8.40 1.25 3.22
C TRP A 48 9.87 1.54 3.58
N ASN A 49 10.48 2.54 2.96
CA ASN A 49 11.82 3.00 3.33
C ASN A 49 11.78 3.81 4.63
N LYS A 50 10.75 4.63 4.87
CA LYS A 50 10.53 5.29 6.17
C LYS A 50 10.43 4.26 7.30
N PHE A 51 9.69 3.17 7.06
CA PHE A 51 9.58 2.06 8.01
C PHE A 51 10.92 1.37 8.25
N ASP A 52 11.69 1.03 7.19
CA ASP A 52 13.03 0.45 7.35
C ASP A 52 13.96 1.36 8.16
N PHE A 53 13.91 2.67 7.93
CA PHE A 53 14.68 3.64 8.68
C PHE A 53 14.30 3.68 10.16
N LEU A 54 12.99 3.67 10.46
CA LEU A 54 12.49 3.57 11.83
C LEU A 54 13.01 2.32 12.54
N LEU A 55 13.08 1.18 11.85
CA LEU A 55 13.64 -0.07 12.40
C LEU A 55 15.13 0.07 12.74
N VAL A 56 15.91 0.73 11.88
CA VAL A 56 17.33 0.97 12.13
C VAL A 56 17.51 1.91 13.32
N VAL A 57 16.76 3.01 13.39
CA VAL A 57 16.81 3.97 14.50
C VAL A 57 16.43 3.32 15.82
N THR A 58 15.33 2.58 15.89
CA THR A 58 14.89 1.88 17.11
C THR A 58 15.92 0.85 17.57
N SER A 59 16.58 0.15 16.64
CA SER A 59 17.66 -0.78 16.94
C SER A 59 18.91 -0.08 17.48
N ALA A 60 19.30 1.06 16.89
CA ALA A 60 20.43 1.86 17.36
C ALA A 60 20.16 2.44 18.76
N MET A 61 18.92 2.91 19.00
CA MET A 61 18.49 3.37 20.32
C MET A 61 18.58 2.25 21.36
N ASP A 62 18.09 1.05 21.06
CA ASP A 62 18.14 -0.09 21.99
C ASP A 62 19.58 -0.44 22.40
N ILE A 63 20.52 -0.44 21.45
CA ILE A 63 21.95 -0.64 21.71
C ILE A 63 22.51 0.51 22.58
N ALA A 64 22.21 1.76 22.23
CA ALA A 64 22.68 2.93 22.99
C ALA A 64 22.16 2.93 24.44
N PHE A 65 20.89 2.59 24.65
CA PHE A 65 20.29 2.45 25.99
C PHE A 65 20.92 1.32 26.81
N ALA A 66 21.34 0.22 26.15
CA ALA A 66 22.04 -0.86 26.83
C ALA A 66 23.40 -0.39 27.40
N TYR A 67 24.16 0.44 26.67
CA TYR A 67 25.41 1.01 27.18
C TYR A 67 25.19 2.09 28.25
N LEU A 68 24.17 2.93 28.10
CA LEU A 68 23.89 4.04 29.02
C LEU A 68 23.40 3.55 30.40
N SER A 69 22.64 2.44 30.44
CA SER A 69 22.16 1.83 31.70
C SER A 69 23.27 1.21 32.55
N MET A 70 24.46 0.94 31.97
CA MET A 70 25.62 0.42 32.69
C MET A 70 26.32 1.49 33.54
N GLY A 71 26.09 2.79 33.27
CA GLY A 71 26.75 3.91 33.95
C GLY A 71 25.86 4.78 34.84
N PHE A 72 24.53 4.64 34.80
CA PHE A 72 23.61 5.50 35.54
C PHE A 72 22.54 4.69 36.31
N ALA A 73 22.52 4.84 37.63
CA ALA A 73 21.57 4.23 38.56
C ALA A 73 20.18 4.92 38.59
N SER A 74 19.62 5.28 37.42
CA SER A 74 18.26 5.82 37.32
C SER A 74 17.28 4.71 36.87
N THR A 75 17.12 3.75 37.78
CA THR A 75 16.88 2.32 37.52
C THR A 75 15.41 1.89 37.30
N LEU A 76 14.46 2.78 37.02
CA LEU A 76 13.05 2.35 36.78
C LEU A 76 12.43 2.88 35.48
N ARG A 77 12.68 4.14 35.12
CA ARG A 77 12.13 4.73 33.89
C ARG A 77 12.88 4.24 32.64
N LEU A 78 14.21 4.15 32.74
CA LEU A 78 15.07 3.62 31.68
C LEU A 78 14.79 2.14 31.37
N LEU A 79 14.53 1.33 32.41
CA LEU A 79 14.20 -0.09 32.25
C LEU A 79 12.84 -0.31 31.56
N ARG A 80 11.85 0.56 31.79
CA ARG A 80 10.56 0.50 31.07
C ARG A 80 10.74 0.84 29.59
N ILE A 81 11.51 1.87 29.27
CA ILE A 81 11.81 2.25 27.89
C ILE A 81 12.55 1.13 27.16
N GLN A 82 13.54 0.50 27.81
CA GLN A 82 14.28 -0.63 27.23
C GLN A 82 13.36 -1.83 26.91
N LYS A 83 12.36 -2.13 27.76
CA LYS A 83 11.37 -3.17 27.46
C LYS A 83 10.54 -2.83 26.21
N VAL A 84 10.10 -1.58 26.07
CA VAL A 84 9.35 -1.12 24.89
C VAL A 84 10.22 -1.15 23.62
N LEU A 85 11.48 -0.71 23.69
CA LEU A 85 12.42 -0.80 22.56
C LEU A 85 12.66 -2.25 22.13
N ARG A 86 12.71 -3.19 23.09
CA ARG A 86 12.80 -4.62 22.79
C ARG A 86 11.54 -5.14 22.08
N LEU A 87 10.34 -4.67 22.45
CA LEU A 87 9.10 -5.01 21.75
C LEU A 87 9.07 -4.46 20.32
N MET A 88 9.66 -3.30 20.06
CA MET A 88 9.79 -2.76 18.71
C MET A 88 10.60 -3.68 17.79
N ARG A 89 11.40 -4.62 18.29
CA ARG A 89 12.06 -5.63 17.44
C ARG A 89 11.07 -6.53 16.71
N ILE A 90 9.87 -6.76 17.27
CA ILE A 90 8.78 -7.51 16.61
C ILE A 90 8.37 -6.80 15.32
N SER A 91 8.47 -5.48 15.26
CA SER A 91 8.12 -4.72 14.06
C SER A 91 8.99 -5.10 12.84
N ARG A 92 10.18 -5.68 13.05
CA ARG A 92 11.03 -6.21 11.97
C ARG A 92 10.36 -7.37 11.22
N MET A 93 9.46 -8.12 11.86
CA MET A 93 8.72 -9.20 11.20
C MET A 93 7.79 -8.66 10.11
N PHE A 94 7.26 -7.44 10.25
CA PHE A 94 6.47 -6.80 9.19
C PHE A 94 7.29 -6.50 7.94
N LYS A 95 8.64 -6.54 8.01
CA LYS A 95 9.49 -6.47 6.81
C LYS A 95 9.27 -7.67 5.89
N LEU A 96 8.91 -8.85 6.42
CA LEU A 96 8.57 -10.03 5.63
C LEU A 96 7.35 -9.79 4.74
N MET A 97 6.42 -8.92 5.16
CA MET A 97 5.23 -8.58 4.37
C MET A 97 5.55 -7.82 3.09
N LYS A 98 6.75 -7.22 2.96
CA LYS A 98 7.20 -6.61 1.70
C LYS A 98 7.40 -7.63 0.58
N GLY A 99 7.66 -8.89 0.92
CA GLY A 99 7.90 -9.95 -0.05
C GLY A 99 6.62 -10.63 -0.56
N PHE A 100 5.48 -10.41 0.10
CA PHE A 100 4.22 -11.08 -0.22
C PHE A 100 3.21 -10.07 -0.75
N ASP A 101 3.18 -9.90 -2.08
CA ASP A 101 2.29 -8.95 -2.76
C ASP A 101 0.80 -9.22 -2.43
N GLY A 102 0.40 -10.49 -2.28
CA GLY A 102 -0.97 -10.85 -1.88
C GLY A 102 -1.36 -10.34 -0.49
N VAL A 103 -0.51 -10.54 0.52
CA VAL A 103 -0.76 -10.06 1.90
C VAL A 103 -0.76 -8.53 1.94
N ARG A 104 0.15 -7.90 1.18
CA ARG A 104 0.21 -6.45 1.05
C ARG A 104 -1.08 -5.90 0.44
N SER A 105 -1.57 -6.50 -0.63
CA SER A 105 -2.82 -6.07 -1.29
C SER A 105 -4.02 -6.15 -0.33
N LEU A 106 -4.14 -7.24 0.44
CA LEU A 106 -5.22 -7.41 1.42
C LEU A 106 -5.19 -6.39 2.55
N LEU A 107 -3.98 -6.01 3.00
CA LEU A 107 -3.85 -4.98 4.03
C LEU A 107 -4.06 -3.57 3.48
N GLU A 108 -3.65 -3.31 2.23
CA GLU A 108 -3.94 -2.05 1.56
C GLU A 108 -5.46 -1.86 1.39
N THR A 109 -6.21 -2.89 0.99
CA THR A 109 -7.68 -2.82 0.90
C THR A 109 -8.33 -2.67 2.28
N LEU A 110 -7.83 -3.36 3.31
CA LEU A 110 -8.32 -3.20 4.67
C LEU A 110 -8.09 -1.76 5.18
N ILE A 111 -6.91 -1.19 4.95
CA ILE A 111 -6.62 0.19 5.36
C ILE A 111 -7.45 1.19 4.56
N MET A 112 -7.71 0.94 3.27
CA MET A 112 -8.55 1.80 2.44
C MET A 112 -10.01 1.81 2.87
N SER A 113 -10.52 0.72 3.48
CA SER A 113 -11.88 0.69 4.01
C SER A 113 -12.01 1.34 5.40
N LEU A 114 -10.93 1.43 6.20
CA LEU A 114 -10.95 2.04 7.55
C LEU A 114 -11.59 3.45 7.67
N PRO A 115 -11.42 4.39 6.70
CA PRO A 115 -12.02 5.72 6.79
C PRO A 115 -13.55 5.70 6.86
N ALA A 116 -14.21 4.73 6.20
CA ALA A 116 -15.67 4.59 6.24
C ALA A 116 -16.20 4.35 7.67
N PHE A 117 -15.38 3.72 8.51
CA PHE A 117 -15.72 3.41 9.89
C PHE A 117 -15.62 4.62 10.82
N TRP A 118 -14.94 5.70 10.43
CA TRP A 118 -14.61 6.80 11.35
C TRP A 118 -15.86 7.45 11.95
N ASN A 119 -16.90 7.67 11.13
CA ASN A 119 -18.12 8.34 11.55
C ASN A 119 -18.93 7.49 12.55
N VAL A 120 -19.09 6.20 12.29
CA VAL A 120 -19.81 5.27 13.17
C VAL A 120 -18.97 4.93 14.41
N GLY A 121 -17.65 4.81 14.26
CA GLY A 121 -16.72 4.64 15.36
C GLY A 121 -16.73 5.81 16.33
N LEU A 122 -16.86 7.04 15.85
CA LEU A 122 -16.99 8.22 16.72
C LEU A 122 -18.27 8.16 17.56
N LEU A 123 -19.39 7.72 16.98
CA LEU A 123 -20.63 7.50 17.72
C LEU A 123 -20.47 6.43 18.81
N LEU A 124 -19.76 5.33 18.49
CA LEU A 124 -19.45 4.28 19.47
C LEU A 124 -18.59 4.82 20.62
N VAL A 125 -17.54 5.58 20.33
CA VAL A 125 -16.68 6.20 21.35
C VAL A 125 -17.48 7.17 22.23
N LEU A 126 -18.40 7.95 21.65
CA LEU A 126 -19.28 8.83 22.40
C LEU A 126 -20.22 8.05 23.33
N ALA A 127 -20.82 6.95 22.85
CA ALA A 127 -21.64 6.08 23.67
C ALA A 127 -20.84 5.52 24.86
N PHE A 128 -19.64 5.00 24.61
CA PHE A 128 -18.74 4.53 25.66
C PHE A 128 -18.42 5.62 26.68
N PHE A 129 -18.15 6.85 26.23
CA PHE A 129 -17.87 7.97 27.12
C PHE A 129 -19.04 8.29 28.06
N ILE A 130 -20.26 8.40 27.50
CA ILE A 130 -21.47 8.71 28.27
C ILE A 130 -21.75 7.62 29.31
N TYR A 131 -21.67 6.35 28.90
CA TYR A 131 -21.90 5.24 29.81
C TYR A 131 -20.77 5.09 30.84
N ALA A 132 -19.51 5.32 30.48
CA ALA A 132 -18.40 5.25 31.44
C ALA A 132 -18.55 6.32 32.52
N TYR A 133 -18.84 7.56 32.15
CA TYR A 133 -19.09 8.64 33.10
C TYR A 133 -20.28 8.32 34.03
N THR A 134 -21.39 7.88 33.45
CA THR A 134 -22.59 7.49 34.21
C THR A 134 -22.32 6.30 35.14
N GLY A 135 -21.56 5.30 34.67
CA GLY A 135 -21.19 4.12 35.45
C GLY A 135 -20.30 4.47 36.64
N VAL A 136 -19.35 5.40 36.48
CA VAL A 136 -18.55 5.91 37.61
C VAL A 136 -19.43 6.61 38.63
N LEU A 137 -20.41 7.41 38.18
CA LEU A 137 -21.33 8.12 39.07
C LEU A 137 -22.27 7.18 39.84
N LEU A 138 -22.75 6.11 39.19
CA LEU A 138 -23.73 5.18 39.77
C LEU A 138 -23.10 4.02 40.56
N PHE A 139 -21.95 3.50 40.10
CA PHE A 139 -21.38 2.25 40.60
C PHE A 139 -19.96 2.39 41.14
N GLY A 140 -19.41 3.62 41.22
CA GLY A 140 -18.03 3.85 41.67
C GLY A 140 -17.75 3.47 43.12
N SER A 141 -18.75 3.40 43.98
CA SER A 141 -18.63 2.98 45.39
C SER A 141 -19.08 1.56 45.66
N VAL A 142 -19.59 0.83 44.66
CA VAL A 142 -20.19 -0.49 44.87
C VAL A 142 -19.13 -1.50 45.29
N ARG A 143 -19.50 -2.34 46.26
CA ARG A 143 -18.65 -3.42 46.78
C ARG A 143 -18.22 -4.36 45.66
N ARG A 144 -16.93 -4.73 45.66
CA ARG A 144 -16.38 -5.72 44.73
C ARG A 144 -17.00 -7.09 44.97
N GLY A 145 -17.41 -7.73 43.88
CA GLY A 145 -18.00 -9.08 43.82
C GLY A 145 -17.11 -10.04 43.02
N VAL A 146 -17.74 -10.96 42.31
CA VAL A 146 -17.04 -11.99 41.51
C VAL A 146 -16.54 -11.41 40.19
N ASN A 147 -17.40 -10.67 39.50
CA ASN A 147 -17.15 -10.07 38.19
C ASN A 147 -16.72 -8.61 38.31
N LEU A 148 -17.25 -7.88 39.31
CA LEU A 148 -16.83 -6.54 39.69
C LEU A 148 -15.62 -6.63 40.64
N ASN A 149 -14.41 -6.43 40.12
CA ASN A 149 -13.16 -6.67 40.85
C ASN A 149 -12.13 -5.54 40.65
N GLU A 150 -10.90 -5.73 41.11
CA GLU A 150 -9.83 -4.72 41.01
C GLU A 150 -9.53 -4.29 39.57
N ASN A 151 -9.68 -5.20 38.61
CA ASN A 151 -9.38 -4.96 37.20
C ASN A 151 -10.60 -4.56 36.38
N ALA A 152 -11.81 -4.87 36.86
CA ALA A 152 -13.09 -4.57 36.22
C ALA A 152 -14.03 -3.89 37.22
N ASN A 153 -13.96 -2.56 37.31
CA ASN A 153 -14.81 -1.74 38.18
C ASN A 153 -15.13 -0.37 37.54
N PHE A 154 -15.90 0.42 38.28
CA PHE A 154 -16.31 1.78 37.93
C PHE A 154 -15.71 2.85 38.86
N GLU A 155 -14.63 2.56 39.59
CA GLU A 155 -14.03 3.53 40.52
C GLU A 155 -13.37 4.72 39.77
N LYS A 156 -12.83 4.46 38.58
CA LYS A 156 -12.14 5.45 37.74
C LYS A 156 -12.65 5.37 36.32
N PHE A 157 -12.68 6.51 35.63
CA PHE A 157 -13.11 6.61 34.23
C PHE A 157 -12.36 5.64 33.30
N SER A 158 -11.03 5.55 33.41
CA SER A 158 -10.24 4.64 32.57
C SER A 158 -10.57 3.16 32.82
N THR A 159 -10.80 2.77 34.06
CA THR A 159 -11.17 1.39 34.40
C THR A 159 -12.60 1.11 33.94
N ALA A 160 -13.52 2.05 34.11
CA ALA A 160 -14.89 1.97 33.60
C ALA A 160 -14.93 1.78 32.07
N MET A 161 -14.08 2.48 31.32
CA MET A 161 -13.95 2.28 29.86
C MET A 161 -13.54 0.86 29.49
N ILE A 162 -12.58 0.26 30.23
CA ILE A 162 -12.14 -1.13 30.00
C ILE A 162 -13.23 -2.12 30.43
N THR A 163 -13.90 -1.87 31.55
CA THR A 163 -15.04 -2.68 32.03
C THR A 163 -16.18 -2.66 31.00
N LEU A 164 -16.50 -1.49 30.43
CA LEU A 164 -17.51 -1.38 29.36
C LEU A 164 -17.05 -2.01 28.05
N PHE A 165 -15.75 -2.01 27.75
CA PHE A 165 -15.22 -2.76 26.59
C PHE A 165 -15.45 -4.27 26.74
N ARG A 166 -15.24 -4.81 27.95
CA ARG A 166 -15.59 -6.21 28.27
C ARG A 166 -17.09 -6.48 28.08
N VAL A 167 -17.94 -5.57 28.55
CA VAL A 167 -19.40 -5.67 28.37
C VAL A 167 -19.79 -5.59 26.89
N ALA A 168 -19.15 -4.72 26.09
CA ALA A 168 -19.40 -4.58 24.66
C ALA A 168 -19.04 -5.84 23.85
N THR A 169 -18.04 -6.60 24.31
CA THR A 169 -17.73 -7.94 23.77
C THR A 169 -18.73 -9.02 24.22
N ASN A 170 -19.78 -8.65 24.95
CA ASN A 170 -20.74 -9.55 25.61
C ASN A 170 -20.11 -10.52 26.62
N ASP A 171 -18.93 -10.20 27.16
CA ASP A 171 -18.25 -11.05 28.14
C ASP A 171 -18.80 -10.78 29.55
N GLN A 172 -19.55 -11.76 30.08
CA GLN A 172 -20.06 -11.80 31.47
C GLN A 172 -20.76 -10.51 31.96
N TRP A 173 -21.39 -9.76 31.05
CA TRP A 173 -22.06 -8.51 31.40
C TRP A 173 -23.19 -8.68 32.42
N ARG A 174 -23.89 -9.82 32.38
CA ARG A 174 -24.91 -10.17 33.37
C ARG A 174 -24.33 -10.30 34.78
N GLY A 175 -23.13 -10.86 34.90
CA GLY A 175 -22.47 -11.01 36.20
C GLY A 175 -22.02 -9.66 36.77
N LEU A 176 -21.53 -8.75 35.92
CA LEU A 176 -21.24 -7.36 36.31
C LEU A 176 -22.50 -6.62 36.75
N MET A 177 -23.61 -6.82 36.03
CA MET A 177 -24.90 -6.25 36.40
C MET A 177 -25.39 -6.74 37.76
N GLU A 178 -25.28 -8.05 38.02
CA GLU A 178 -25.68 -8.67 39.28
C GLU A 178 -24.86 -8.15 40.46
N ASP A 179 -23.53 -8.06 40.32
CA ASP A 179 -22.66 -7.47 41.34
C ASP A 179 -23.00 -5.99 41.60
N CYS A 180 -23.37 -5.23 40.55
CA CYS A 180 -23.81 -3.84 40.68
C CYS A 180 -25.21 -3.68 41.32
N MET A 181 -25.94 -4.77 41.52
CA MET A 181 -27.26 -4.80 42.17
C MET A 181 -27.22 -5.32 43.61
N VAL A 182 -26.04 -5.62 44.15
CA VAL A 182 -25.85 -6.21 45.49
C VAL A 182 -26.66 -5.47 46.57
N GLN A 183 -27.36 -6.23 47.41
CA GLN A 183 -28.20 -5.74 48.50
C GLN A 183 -27.77 -6.36 49.84
N PRO A 184 -28.23 -5.83 51.00
CA PRO A 184 -27.94 -6.44 52.30
C PRO A 184 -28.49 -7.89 52.39
N PRO A 185 -27.80 -8.82 53.07
CA PRO A 185 -26.65 -8.63 53.97
C PRO A 185 -25.27 -8.56 53.29
N ASP A 186 -25.19 -8.70 51.96
CA ASP A 186 -23.92 -8.78 51.24
C ASP A 186 -23.22 -7.42 51.01
N CYS A 187 -23.90 -6.32 51.35
CA CYS A 187 -23.37 -4.95 51.35
C CYS A 187 -23.71 -4.20 52.64
N ASP A 188 -22.98 -3.11 52.91
CA ASP A 188 -23.08 -2.25 54.09
C ASP A 188 -23.61 -0.85 53.71
N LYS A 189 -24.89 -0.61 54.04
CA LYS A 189 -25.54 0.70 53.82
C LYS A 189 -24.84 1.84 54.55
N GLY A 190 -24.17 1.59 55.67
CA GLY A 190 -23.45 2.61 56.44
C GLY A 190 -22.19 3.11 55.72
N LYS A 191 -21.60 2.28 54.87
CA LYS A 191 -20.44 2.62 54.02
C LYS A 191 -20.83 3.12 52.63
N GLY A 192 -22.09 2.93 52.23
CA GLY A 192 -22.56 3.29 50.89
C GLY A 192 -22.01 2.40 49.79
N ASP A 193 -21.66 1.15 50.10
CA ASP A 193 -21.10 0.17 49.15
C ASP A 193 -22.17 -0.74 48.50
N CYS A 194 -23.45 -0.47 48.78
CA CYS A 194 -24.56 -1.19 48.20
C CYS A 194 -24.82 -0.80 46.74
N GLY A 195 -25.26 -1.79 45.96
CA GLY A 195 -25.66 -1.63 44.57
C GLY A 195 -27.05 -1.00 44.43
N THR A 196 -27.41 -0.70 43.18
CA THR A 196 -28.71 -0.12 42.84
C THR A 196 -29.43 -0.94 41.77
N PRO A 197 -30.76 -1.14 41.86
CA PRO A 197 -31.53 -1.84 40.82
C PRO A 197 -31.48 -1.16 39.44
N ILE A 198 -31.06 0.12 39.37
CA ILE A 198 -30.84 0.89 38.14
C ILE A 198 -29.71 0.27 37.29
N ALA A 199 -28.84 -0.56 37.87
CA ALA A 199 -27.85 -1.33 37.13
C ALA A 199 -28.47 -2.19 36.02
N ALA A 200 -29.64 -2.81 36.25
CA ALA A 200 -30.30 -3.64 35.25
C ALA A 200 -30.61 -2.87 33.95
N PRO A 201 -31.40 -1.78 33.97
CA PRO A 201 -31.65 -1.00 32.76
C PRO A 201 -30.38 -0.34 32.20
N TYR A 202 -29.40 0.03 33.03
CA TYR A 202 -28.11 0.58 32.56
C TYR A 202 -27.34 -0.42 31.69
N PHE A 203 -27.10 -1.66 32.16
CA PHE A 203 -26.34 -2.64 31.40
C PHE A 203 -27.12 -3.17 30.19
N MET A 204 -28.43 -3.42 30.34
CA MET A 204 -29.27 -3.86 29.22
C MET A 204 -29.31 -2.81 28.10
N SER A 205 -29.53 -1.54 28.43
CA SER A 205 -29.53 -0.47 27.43
C SER A 205 -28.16 -0.31 26.76
N PHE A 206 -27.06 -0.39 27.51
CA PHE A 206 -25.71 -0.35 26.93
C PHE A 206 -25.48 -1.47 25.91
N VAL A 207 -25.79 -2.72 26.28
CA VAL A 207 -25.62 -3.89 25.40
C VAL A 207 -26.44 -3.73 24.11
N VAL A 208 -27.70 -3.30 24.23
CA VAL A 208 -28.58 -3.07 23.07
C VAL A 208 -28.03 -1.96 22.17
N VAL A 209 -27.69 -0.80 22.75
CA VAL A 209 -27.18 0.37 22.01
C VAL A 209 -25.86 0.02 21.29
N VAL A 210 -24.90 -0.59 21.98
CA VAL A 210 -23.62 -0.97 21.38
C VAL A 210 -23.80 -2.04 20.32
N SER A 211 -24.64 -3.04 20.55
CA SER A 211 -24.93 -4.08 19.55
C SER A 211 -25.56 -3.49 18.29
N MET A 212 -26.49 -2.52 18.44
CA MET A 212 -27.09 -1.81 17.31
C MET A 212 -26.06 -0.99 16.53
N ILE A 213 -25.18 -0.27 17.22
CA ILE A 213 -24.10 0.50 16.57
C ILE A 213 -23.12 -0.43 15.85
N MET A 214 -22.73 -1.55 16.47
CA MET A 214 -21.84 -2.54 15.86
C MET A 214 -22.46 -3.21 14.62
N PHE A 215 -23.77 -3.50 14.65
CA PHE A 215 -24.48 -4.01 13.48
C PHE A 215 -24.52 -2.98 12.33
N ASN A 216 -24.75 -1.71 12.66
CA ASN A 216 -24.69 -0.63 11.68
C ASN A 216 -23.28 -0.47 11.08
N LEU A 217 -22.24 -0.65 11.89
CA LEU A 217 -20.84 -0.66 11.42
C LEU A 217 -20.62 -1.80 10.42
N PHE A 218 -21.00 -3.03 10.78
CA PHE A 218 -20.86 -4.20 9.92
C PHE A 218 -21.62 -4.03 8.59
N THR A 219 -22.83 -3.50 8.65
CA THR A 219 -23.65 -3.24 7.46
C THR A 219 -23.01 -2.20 6.54
N ALA A 220 -22.44 -1.12 7.10
CA ALA A 220 -21.73 -0.11 6.31
C ALA A 220 -20.51 -0.71 5.57
N VAL A 221 -19.74 -1.57 6.23
CA VAL A 221 -18.57 -2.23 5.61
C VAL A 221 -18.96 -3.15 4.48
N ILE A 222 -19.99 -3.96 4.70
CA ILE A 222 -20.51 -4.83 3.67
C ILE A 222 -20.97 -3.98 2.50
N ARG A 223 -21.76 -2.94 2.76
CA ARG A 223 -22.24 -2.04 1.72
C ARG A 223 -21.10 -1.46 0.87
N ASP A 224 -20.07 -0.91 1.50
CA ASP A 224 -18.94 -0.31 0.76
C ASP A 224 -18.19 -1.37 -0.07
N ASN A 225 -17.97 -2.56 0.47
CA ASN A 225 -17.34 -3.66 -0.28
C ASN A 225 -18.20 -4.16 -1.44
N PHE A 226 -19.53 -4.21 -1.27
CA PHE A 226 -20.46 -4.64 -2.30
C PHE A 226 -20.72 -3.55 -3.35
N GLU A 227 -20.74 -2.26 -2.98
CA GLU A 227 -20.82 -1.15 -3.92
C GLU A 227 -19.56 -1.11 -4.81
N ASP A 228 -18.35 -1.29 -4.24
CA ASP A 228 -17.11 -1.35 -5.04
C ASP A 228 -17.10 -2.54 -6.02
N GLN A 229 -17.64 -3.70 -5.62
CA GLN A 229 -17.75 -4.86 -6.50
C GLN A 229 -18.85 -4.69 -7.56
N GLN A 230 -20.01 -4.14 -7.18
CA GLN A 230 -21.12 -3.90 -8.09
C GLN A 230 -20.81 -2.79 -9.09
N ASP A 231 -20.07 -1.75 -8.69
CA ASP A 231 -19.54 -0.74 -9.59
C ASP A 231 -18.56 -1.39 -10.58
N GLN A 232 -17.66 -2.27 -10.14
CA GLN A 232 -16.77 -3.01 -11.05
C GLN A 232 -17.53 -3.93 -12.01
N ASP A 233 -18.59 -4.60 -11.56
CA ASP A 233 -19.41 -5.48 -12.40
C ASP A 233 -20.34 -4.69 -13.35
N SER A 234 -20.74 -3.47 -12.98
CA SER A 234 -21.49 -2.56 -13.85
C SER A 234 -20.63 -1.94 -14.96
N TRP A 235 -19.30 -2.02 -14.83
CA TRP A 235 -18.36 -1.55 -15.85
C TRP A 235 -18.04 -2.68 -16.81
N HIS A 236 -18.57 -2.61 -18.04
CA HIS A 236 -18.21 -3.52 -19.13
C HIS A 236 -16.71 -3.47 -19.53
N LEU A 237 -15.95 -2.50 -19.00
CA LEU A 237 -14.51 -2.30 -19.19
C LEU A 237 -13.75 -2.54 -17.87
N ASN A 238 -13.41 -3.80 -17.58
CA ASN A 238 -12.54 -4.14 -16.44
C ASN A 238 -11.09 -3.68 -16.73
N PRO A 239 -10.33 -3.16 -15.74
CA PRO A 239 -8.90 -2.83 -15.87
C PRO A 239 -8.03 -3.90 -16.56
N SER A 240 -8.37 -5.19 -16.45
CA SER A 240 -7.66 -6.28 -17.13
C SER A 240 -7.73 -6.19 -18.66
N ILE A 241 -8.89 -5.82 -19.23
CA ILE A 241 -9.11 -5.72 -20.69
C ILE A 241 -8.27 -4.59 -21.30
N LEU A 242 -8.05 -3.52 -20.53
CA LEU A 242 -7.19 -2.40 -20.94
C LEU A 242 -5.71 -2.78 -20.89
N ASP A 243 -5.29 -3.59 -19.91
CA ASP A 243 -3.93 -4.15 -19.86
C ASP A 243 -3.70 -5.09 -21.07
N ASP A 244 -4.69 -5.93 -21.43
CA ASP A 244 -4.64 -6.78 -22.63
C ASP A 244 -4.50 -5.98 -23.93
N PHE A 245 -5.23 -4.85 -24.07
CA PHE A 245 -5.08 -3.96 -25.21
C PHE A 245 -3.67 -3.39 -25.32
N VAL A 246 -3.10 -2.93 -24.21
CA VAL A 246 -1.74 -2.37 -24.18
C VAL A 246 -0.71 -3.42 -24.60
N ASP A 247 -0.83 -4.64 -24.09
CA ASP A 247 0.09 -5.73 -24.39
C ASP A 247 -0.04 -6.19 -25.86
N LEU A 248 -1.26 -6.27 -26.41
CA LEU A 248 -1.49 -6.55 -27.82
C LEU A 248 -0.98 -5.43 -28.73
N TRP A 249 -1.22 -4.17 -28.37
CA TRP A 249 -0.73 -3.01 -29.12
C TRP A 249 0.79 -3.00 -29.21
N HIS A 250 1.48 -3.35 -28.13
CA HIS A 250 2.93 -3.47 -28.11
C HIS A 250 3.48 -4.51 -29.08
N GLY A 251 2.71 -5.55 -29.43
CA GLY A 251 3.09 -6.53 -30.44
C GLY A 251 3.14 -5.99 -31.87
N PHE A 252 2.39 -4.91 -32.15
CA PHE A 252 2.28 -4.29 -33.47
C PHE A 252 2.99 -2.93 -33.58
N ASP A 253 3.32 -2.30 -32.45
CA ASP A 253 3.98 -0.99 -32.41
C ASP A 253 5.52 -1.12 -32.45
N ASP A 254 6.11 -0.49 -33.47
CA ASP A 254 7.57 -0.33 -33.65
C ASP A 254 8.19 0.69 -32.68
N GLY A 255 7.38 1.32 -31.80
CA GLY A 255 7.78 2.35 -30.86
C GLY A 255 7.54 3.78 -31.38
N SER A 256 6.90 3.92 -32.54
CA SER A 256 6.39 5.19 -33.06
C SER A 256 5.12 5.64 -32.36
N ASN A 257 4.50 4.78 -31.54
CA ASN A 257 3.22 5.00 -30.88
C ASN A 257 2.07 5.11 -31.89
N THR A 258 2.29 4.58 -33.10
CA THR A 258 1.33 4.57 -34.20
C THR A 258 1.40 3.24 -34.93
N ILE A 259 0.25 2.69 -35.31
CA ILE A 259 0.19 1.41 -36.06
C ILE A 259 -0.42 1.62 -37.45
N SER A 260 -0.12 0.71 -38.37
CA SER A 260 -0.74 0.71 -39.69
C SER A 260 -2.17 0.20 -39.64
N ILE A 261 -2.99 0.53 -40.65
CA ILE A 261 -4.38 0.03 -40.76
C ILE A 261 -4.42 -1.49 -40.85
N LYS A 262 -3.42 -2.12 -41.50
CA LYS A 262 -3.35 -3.58 -41.63
C LYS A 262 -3.16 -4.24 -40.26
N ASP A 263 -2.27 -3.67 -39.45
CA ASP A 263 -1.96 -4.17 -38.11
C ASP A 263 -3.13 -3.91 -37.14
N PHE A 264 -3.82 -2.78 -37.30
CA PHE A 264 -5.01 -2.48 -36.52
C PHE A 264 -6.15 -3.47 -36.77
N LYS A 265 -6.36 -3.90 -38.02
CA LYS A 265 -7.33 -4.96 -38.35
C LYS A 265 -6.98 -6.27 -37.64
N ALA A 266 -5.71 -6.64 -37.61
CA ALA A 266 -5.24 -7.84 -36.90
C ALA A 266 -5.41 -7.69 -35.37
N LEU A 267 -5.22 -6.49 -34.84
CA LEU A 267 -5.41 -6.17 -33.43
C LEU A 267 -6.88 -6.29 -33.02
N LEU A 268 -7.83 -5.74 -33.80
CA LEU A 268 -9.27 -5.81 -33.49
C LEU A 268 -9.80 -7.26 -33.42
N VAL A 269 -9.25 -8.17 -34.22
CA VAL A 269 -9.63 -9.59 -34.21
C VAL A 269 -9.12 -10.32 -32.96
N ARG A 270 -7.93 -9.94 -32.46
CA ARG A 270 -7.30 -10.56 -31.29
C ARG A 270 -7.80 -10.00 -29.96
N LEU A 271 -8.30 -8.76 -29.99
CA LEU A 271 -8.78 -8.07 -28.81
C LEU A 271 -10.18 -8.61 -28.42
N PRO A 272 -10.40 -9.04 -27.17
CA PRO A 272 -11.67 -9.60 -26.74
C PRO A 272 -12.81 -8.56 -26.71
N ALA A 273 -14.05 -9.03 -26.82
CA ALA A 273 -15.23 -8.20 -26.60
C ALA A 273 -15.24 -7.67 -25.15
N PRO A 274 -15.71 -6.43 -24.89
CA PRO A 274 -16.39 -5.50 -25.81
C PRO A 274 -15.46 -4.59 -26.63
N MET A 275 -14.14 -4.64 -26.44
CA MET A 275 -13.20 -3.69 -27.05
C MET A 275 -12.79 -4.08 -28.47
N GLY A 276 -12.76 -5.38 -28.76
CA GLY A 276 -12.58 -5.91 -30.10
C GLY A 276 -13.57 -7.02 -30.39
N ILE A 277 -13.27 -7.80 -31.43
CA ILE A 277 -14.17 -8.84 -31.94
C ILE A 277 -13.95 -10.16 -31.19
N GLY A 278 -12.72 -10.45 -30.76
CA GLY A 278 -12.36 -11.63 -29.95
C GLY A 278 -12.57 -12.98 -30.62
N ARG A 279 -12.93 -13.00 -31.92
CA ARG A 279 -13.21 -14.20 -32.71
C ARG A 279 -12.75 -13.99 -34.16
N PRO A 280 -12.53 -15.06 -34.93
CA PRO A 280 -12.33 -14.95 -36.38
C PRO A 280 -13.51 -14.21 -36.99
N ALA A 281 -13.23 -13.08 -37.64
CA ALA A 281 -14.24 -12.16 -38.16
C ALA A 281 -14.06 -11.98 -39.67
N THR A 282 -15.17 -11.76 -40.37
CA THR A 282 -15.16 -11.47 -41.80
C THR A 282 -14.64 -10.06 -42.08
N GLN A 283 -14.10 -9.83 -43.27
CA GLN A 283 -13.60 -8.50 -43.66
C GLN A 283 -14.68 -7.41 -43.57
N ARG A 284 -15.95 -7.78 -43.79
CA ARG A 284 -17.08 -6.85 -43.65
C ARG A 284 -17.29 -6.43 -42.20
N GLU A 285 -17.29 -7.37 -41.25
CA GLU A 285 -17.40 -7.07 -39.82
C GLU A 285 -16.25 -6.15 -39.36
N ILE A 286 -15.01 -6.46 -39.75
CA ILE A 286 -13.83 -5.67 -39.37
C ILE A 286 -13.91 -4.24 -39.93
N VAL A 287 -14.39 -4.07 -41.17
CA VAL A 287 -14.53 -2.74 -41.78
C VAL A 287 -15.68 -1.96 -41.14
N THR A 288 -16.80 -2.61 -40.82
CA THR A 288 -17.90 -1.98 -40.07
C THR A 288 -17.43 -1.51 -38.69
N GLU A 289 -16.66 -2.36 -37.99
CA GLU A 289 -16.06 -2.04 -36.70
C GLU A 289 -15.07 -0.87 -36.76
N MET A 290 -14.23 -0.86 -37.80
CA MET A 290 -13.26 0.21 -38.04
C MET A 290 -13.93 1.52 -38.44
N ASN A 291 -15.01 1.48 -39.22
CA ASN A 291 -15.78 2.66 -39.62
C ASN A 291 -16.60 3.25 -38.46
N ALA A 292 -16.99 2.42 -37.50
CA ALA A 292 -17.62 2.88 -36.25
C ALA A 292 -16.65 3.67 -35.35
N LEU A 293 -15.33 3.52 -35.56
CA LEU A 293 -14.28 4.21 -34.81
C LEU A 293 -13.78 5.43 -35.60
N ASN A 294 -14.14 6.63 -35.16
CA ASN A 294 -13.74 7.86 -35.84
C ASN A 294 -12.32 8.32 -35.45
N VAL A 295 -11.31 7.51 -35.76
CA VAL A 295 -9.92 7.78 -35.36
C VAL A 295 -9.22 8.65 -36.42
N PRO A 296 -8.74 9.86 -36.07
CA PRO A 296 -7.98 10.69 -36.99
C PRO A 296 -6.62 10.05 -37.32
N MET A 297 -6.34 9.91 -38.61
CA MET A 297 -5.07 9.38 -39.09
C MET A 297 -3.99 10.46 -39.12
N VAL A 298 -2.82 10.18 -38.52
CA VAL A 298 -1.66 11.06 -38.57
C VAL A 298 -0.63 10.40 -39.48
N ARG A 299 -0.33 11.03 -40.63
CA ARG A 299 0.61 10.51 -41.64
C ARG A 299 0.28 9.08 -42.13
N GLY A 300 -1.01 8.78 -42.28
CA GLY A 300 -1.49 7.46 -42.74
C GLY A 300 -1.38 6.33 -41.72
N ARG A 301 -1.10 6.65 -40.44
CA ARG A 301 -1.05 5.70 -39.33
C ARG A 301 -2.02 6.12 -38.22
N LEU A 302 -2.42 5.14 -37.40
CA LEU A 302 -3.37 5.32 -36.30
C LEU A 302 -2.60 5.58 -35.00
N PRO A 303 -2.80 6.74 -34.33
CA PRO A 303 -2.10 7.06 -33.10
C PRO A 303 -2.74 6.38 -31.88
N PHE A 304 -1.91 5.76 -31.04
CA PHE A 304 -2.31 4.97 -29.86
C PHE A 304 -3.39 5.63 -29.00
N PHE A 305 -3.19 6.90 -28.67
CA PHE A 305 -4.05 7.64 -27.76
C PHE A 305 -5.45 7.83 -28.32
N HIS A 306 -5.58 8.24 -29.57
CA HIS A 306 -6.88 8.45 -30.19
C HIS A 306 -7.58 7.11 -30.46
N THR A 307 -6.82 6.07 -30.82
CA THR A 307 -7.38 4.74 -31.03
C THR A 307 -7.93 4.15 -29.73
N LEU A 308 -7.17 4.23 -28.64
CA LEU A 308 -7.63 3.80 -27.31
C LEU A 308 -8.83 4.64 -26.85
N PHE A 309 -8.82 5.95 -27.11
CA PHE A 309 -9.92 6.85 -26.75
C PHE A 309 -11.23 6.44 -27.42
N GLU A 310 -11.23 6.27 -28.74
CA GLU A 310 -12.44 5.94 -29.49
C GLU A 310 -12.91 4.51 -29.21
N LEU A 311 -12.00 3.56 -28.93
CA LEU A 311 -12.37 2.21 -28.51
C LEU A 311 -13.05 2.21 -27.14
N VAL A 312 -12.46 2.89 -26.15
CA VAL A 312 -13.07 3.04 -24.82
C VAL A 312 -14.42 3.74 -24.94
N LYS A 313 -14.51 4.81 -25.72
CA LYS A 313 -15.75 5.56 -25.97
C LYS A 313 -16.85 4.68 -26.54
N LYS A 314 -16.50 3.82 -27.51
CA LYS A 314 -17.43 2.85 -28.11
C LYS A 314 -17.92 1.83 -27.09
N CYS A 315 -17.04 1.34 -26.21
CA CYS A 315 -17.44 0.41 -25.15
C CYS A 315 -18.19 1.09 -24.00
N SER A 316 -18.11 2.42 -23.89
CA SER A 316 -18.68 3.21 -22.79
C SER A 316 -19.97 3.91 -23.22
N GLU A 317 -21.08 3.17 -23.33
CA GLU A 317 -22.43 3.77 -23.40
C GLU A 317 -23.00 4.05 -21.98
N VAL A 318 -22.16 4.51 -21.04
CA VAL A 318 -22.50 4.57 -19.60
C VAL A 318 -22.74 6.03 -19.14
N PRO A 319 -23.86 6.34 -18.44
CA PRO A 319 -24.06 7.63 -17.80
C PRO A 319 -23.09 7.86 -16.62
N LEU A 320 -22.57 9.08 -16.48
CA LEU A 320 -21.55 9.44 -15.48
C LEU A 320 -22.09 9.39 -14.03
N PRO A 321 -21.30 8.94 -13.04
CA PRO A 321 -21.70 8.92 -11.63
C PRO A 321 -21.87 10.33 -11.03
N HIS A 322 -22.66 10.44 -9.97
CA HIS A 322 -22.89 11.68 -9.22
C HIS A 322 -22.03 11.76 -7.94
N GLY A 323 -21.76 12.97 -7.44
CA GLY A 323 -21.14 13.16 -6.12
C GLY A 323 -19.63 13.37 -6.12
N HIS A 324 -18.94 12.84 -5.10
CA HIS A 324 -17.52 13.11 -4.82
C HIS A 324 -16.59 12.49 -5.87
N ALA A 325 -16.91 11.29 -6.34
CA ALA A 325 -16.19 10.60 -7.40
C ALA A 325 -16.13 11.47 -8.66
N ARG A 326 -17.26 12.05 -9.10
CA ARG A 326 -17.30 12.98 -10.26
C ARG A 326 -16.38 14.18 -10.12
N ARG A 327 -16.30 14.80 -8.93
CA ARG A 327 -15.47 15.99 -8.70
C ARG A 327 -13.97 15.68 -8.70
N GLU A 328 -13.57 14.54 -8.15
CA GLU A 328 -12.18 14.07 -8.22
C GLU A 328 -11.79 13.69 -9.65
N LEU A 329 -12.72 13.08 -10.37
CA LEU A 329 -12.61 12.70 -11.78
C LEU A 329 -12.46 13.95 -12.67
N GLU A 330 -13.31 14.96 -12.50
CA GLU A 330 -13.22 16.27 -13.17
C GLU A 330 -11.89 16.99 -12.87
N ALA A 331 -11.42 16.98 -11.62
CA ALA A 331 -10.16 17.60 -11.22
C ALA A 331 -8.91 16.89 -11.80
N LEU A 332 -8.96 15.56 -11.97
CA LEU A 332 -7.91 14.78 -12.64
C LEU A 332 -7.91 15.01 -14.16
N ILE A 333 -9.09 15.16 -14.76
CA ILE A 333 -9.29 15.48 -16.18
C ILE A 333 -8.69 16.85 -16.51
N ASP A 334 -9.02 17.90 -15.75
CA ASP A 334 -8.51 19.26 -15.98
C ASP A 334 -6.98 19.33 -15.85
N ARG A 335 -6.39 18.60 -14.90
CA ARG A 335 -4.93 18.55 -14.74
C ARG A 335 -4.22 17.79 -15.86
N SER A 336 -4.87 16.82 -16.49
CA SER A 336 -4.27 15.97 -17.52
C SER A 336 -4.50 16.50 -18.93
N LEU A 337 -5.70 17.03 -19.22
CA LEU A 337 -6.09 17.62 -20.51
C LEU A 337 -5.54 19.03 -20.71
N SER A 338 -5.31 19.84 -19.66
CA SER A 338 -4.76 21.21 -19.80
C SER A 338 -3.41 21.29 -20.51
N LYS A 339 -2.67 20.18 -20.64
CA LYS A 339 -1.40 20.11 -21.39
C LYS A 339 -1.54 19.81 -22.89
N HIS A 340 -2.70 19.37 -23.37
CA HIS A 340 -2.91 19.01 -24.77
C HIS A 340 -4.22 19.66 -25.25
N ASN A 341 -4.08 20.85 -25.84
CA ASN A 341 -5.20 21.62 -26.40
C ASN A 341 -5.76 20.89 -27.62
N VAL A 342 -6.77 20.04 -27.41
CA VAL A 342 -7.54 19.40 -28.49
C VAL A 342 -8.92 20.05 -28.49
N GLY A 343 -9.14 20.91 -29.48
CA GLY A 343 -10.41 21.61 -29.64
C GLY A 343 -11.56 20.64 -29.92
N GLY A 344 -12.67 20.83 -29.20
CA GLY A 344 -13.98 20.33 -29.57
C GLY A 344 -14.47 19.07 -28.85
N VAL A 345 -15.40 19.29 -27.91
CA VAL A 345 -16.36 18.34 -27.30
C VAL A 345 -15.77 17.06 -26.72
N VAL A 346 -15.36 17.16 -25.46
CA VAL A 346 -14.84 16.05 -24.64
C VAL A 346 -15.99 15.15 -24.19
N ASN A 347 -16.01 13.91 -24.68
CA ASN A 347 -16.79 12.85 -24.05
C ASN A 347 -16.02 12.38 -22.80
N ILE A 348 -16.50 12.79 -21.63
CA ILE A 348 -15.78 12.80 -20.35
C ILE A 348 -15.36 11.39 -19.90
N SER A 349 -16.19 10.38 -20.17
CA SER A 349 -15.94 8.96 -19.88
C SER A 349 -14.74 8.38 -20.64
N ALA A 350 -14.59 8.73 -21.92
CA ALA A 350 -13.52 8.24 -22.78
C ALA A 350 -12.15 8.85 -22.46
N ALA A 351 -12.13 10.10 -21.99
CA ALA A 351 -10.92 10.83 -21.58
C ALA A 351 -10.31 10.26 -20.29
N LEU A 352 -11.15 9.64 -19.46
CA LEU A 352 -10.77 9.09 -18.16
C LEU A 352 -10.02 7.77 -18.26
N ALA A 353 -10.56 6.80 -18.99
CA ALA A 353 -9.88 5.53 -19.18
C ALA A 353 -8.58 5.71 -20.00
N THR A 354 -8.56 6.63 -20.96
CA THR A 354 -7.34 6.93 -21.72
C THR A 354 -6.26 7.58 -20.87
N SER A 355 -6.58 8.57 -20.04
CA SER A 355 -5.55 9.33 -19.31
C SER A 355 -4.80 8.52 -18.24
N MET A 356 -5.47 7.59 -17.54
CA MET A 356 -4.83 6.68 -16.57
C MET A 356 -3.86 5.70 -17.25
N PHE A 357 -4.26 5.13 -18.39
CA PHE A 357 -3.46 4.13 -19.10
C PHE A 357 -2.33 4.74 -19.93
N VAL A 358 -2.53 5.94 -20.44
CA VAL A 358 -1.50 6.77 -21.07
C VAL A 358 -0.34 7.06 -20.12
N ALA A 359 -0.61 7.31 -18.84
CA ALA A 359 0.43 7.55 -17.85
C ALA A 359 1.24 6.27 -17.57
N LYS A 360 0.56 5.12 -17.44
CA LYS A 360 1.16 3.78 -17.25
C LYS A 360 1.99 3.36 -18.47
N TRP A 361 1.48 3.60 -19.67
CA TRP A 361 2.15 3.35 -20.95
C TRP A 361 3.35 4.30 -21.18
N ARG A 362 3.22 5.61 -20.92
CA ARG A 362 4.35 6.56 -21.00
C ARG A 362 5.48 6.16 -20.05
N PHE A 363 5.16 5.70 -18.85
CA PHE A 363 6.15 5.21 -17.89
C PHE A 363 6.89 3.96 -18.40
N ARG A 364 6.16 2.95 -18.88
CA ARG A 364 6.75 1.72 -19.47
C ARG A 364 7.59 2.02 -20.71
N ASN A 365 7.12 2.90 -21.60
CA ASN A 365 7.83 3.23 -22.85
C ASN A 365 9.08 4.09 -22.59
N THR A 366 9.05 4.97 -21.59
CA THR A 366 10.23 5.72 -21.14
C THR A 366 11.30 4.79 -20.56
N LEU A 367 10.89 3.78 -19.78
CA LEU A 367 11.79 2.74 -19.26
C LEU A 367 12.38 1.88 -20.37
N ARG A 368 11.59 1.50 -21.39
CA ARG A 368 12.05 0.73 -22.56
C ARG A 368 13.07 1.53 -23.37
N ASN A 369 12.78 2.79 -23.68
CA ASN A 369 13.70 3.68 -24.41
C ASN A 369 14.98 3.97 -23.61
N LEU A 370 14.90 4.05 -22.28
CA LEU A 370 16.09 4.14 -21.41
C LEU A 370 16.91 2.85 -21.41
N LYS A 371 16.26 1.67 -21.40
CA LYS A 371 16.94 0.37 -21.51
C LYS A 371 17.58 0.19 -22.89
N ALA A 372 16.89 0.54 -23.97
CA ALA A 372 17.42 0.48 -25.33
C ALA A 372 18.61 1.44 -25.52
N ARG A 373 18.52 2.69 -25.03
CA ARG A 373 19.66 3.63 -25.05
C ARG A 373 20.84 3.17 -24.19
N ARG A 374 20.59 2.49 -23.06
CA ARG A 374 21.65 1.88 -22.24
C ARG A 374 22.27 0.68 -22.94
N ALA A 375 21.48 -0.15 -23.62
CA ALA A 375 21.96 -1.28 -24.41
C ALA A 375 22.78 -0.80 -25.62
N GLU A 376 22.36 0.24 -26.33
CA GLU A 376 23.13 0.85 -27.41
C GLU A 376 24.43 1.50 -26.92
N ARG A 377 24.41 2.17 -25.75
CA ARG A 377 25.63 2.71 -25.14
C ARG A 377 26.57 1.60 -24.70
N ALA A 378 26.03 0.49 -24.19
CA ALA A 378 26.82 -0.70 -23.85
C ALA A 378 27.42 -1.34 -25.11
N ALA A 379 26.64 -1.53 -26.18
CA ALA A 379 27.09 -2.06 -27.46
C ALA A 379 28.20 -1.19 -28.09
N ARG A 380 28.01 0.14 -28.15
CA ARG A 380 29.06 1.08 -28.61
C ARG A 380 30.33 1.04 -27.75
N LYS A 381 30.21 0.74 -26.45
CA LYS A 381 31.36 0.61 -25.56
C LYS A 381 32.10 -0.70 -25.80
N VAL A 382 31.39 -1.78 -26.12
CA VAL A 382 31.98 -3.07 -26.54
C VAL A 382 32.63 -2.96 -27.92
N ASP A 383 32.01 -2.28 -28.88
CA ASP A 383 32.58 -2.04 -30.21
C ASP A 383 33.81 -1.10 -30.15
N GLY A 384 33.77 -0.08 -29.30
CA GLY A 384 34.93 0.79 -29.04
C GLY A 384 36.09 0.06 -28.37
N LEU A 385 35.80 -0.83 -27.40
CA LEU A 385 36.82 -1.70 -26.77
C LEU A 385 37.38 -2.74 -27.75
N SER A 386 36.55 -3.25 -28.67
CA SER A 386 36.95 -4.15 -29.74
C SER A 386 37.90 -3.45 -30.73
N MET A 387 37.56 -2.25 -31.22
CA MET A 387 38.43 -1.47 -32.11
C MET A 387 39.76 -1.07 -31.45
N ASP A 388 39.74 -0.67 -30.17
CA ASP A 388 40.98 -0.36 -29.43
C ASP A 388 41.85 -1.61 -29.20
N SER A 389 41.24 -2.79 -29.02
CA SER A 389 41.97 -4.06 -28.91
C SER A 389 42.59 -4.51 -30.24
N VAL A 390 41.92 -4.26 -31.37
CA VAL A 390 42.45 -4.51 -32.72
C VAL A 390 43.59 -3.51 -33.04
N ARG A 391 43.45 -2.25 -32.64
CA ARG A 391 44.50 -1.22 -32.82
C ARG A 391 45.75 -1.51 -31.98
N ARG A 392 45.59 -2.04 -30.76
CA ARG A 392 46.74 -2.48 -29.92
C ARG A 392 47.40 -3.76 -30.44
N ARG A 393 46.64 -4.72 -30.99
CA ARG A 393 47.20 -5.94 -31.62
C ARG A 393 47.88 -5.67 -32.96
N GLY A 394 47.38 -4.72 -33.75
CA GLY A 394 48.04 -4.24 -34.98
C GLY A 394 49.35 -3.48 -34.70
N ALA A 395 49.42 -2.73 -33.60
CA ALA A 395 50.65 -2.04 -33.19
C ALA A 395 51.74 -2.98 -32.65
N SER A 396 51.39 -4.19 -32.18
CA SER A 396 52.36 -5.21 -31.74
C SER A 396 52.93 -6.08 -32.86
N LEU A 397 52.30 -6.12 -34.04
CA LEU A 397 52.76 -6.93 -35.19
C LEU A 397 53.63 -6.18 -36.21
N LEU A 398 53.82 -4.87 -36.03
CA LEU A 398 54.71 -4.04 -36.88
C LEU A 398 56.11 -3.81 -36.29
N ARG A 399 56.52 -4.58 -35.28
CA ARG A 399 57.89 -4.55 -34.74
C ARG A 399 58.72 -5.73 -35.28
N VAL A 400 58.72 -5.90 -36.59
CA VAL A 400 59.69 -6.77 -37.27
C VAL A 400 61.02 -6.01 -37.31
N ARG A 401 62.02 -6.57 -36.62
CA ARG A 401 63.41 -6.12 -36.60
C ARG A 401 63.96 -5.97 -38.02
N CYS A 402 64.59 -4.83 -38.31
CA CYS A 402 65.64 -4.75 -39.32
C CYS A 402 66.96 -4.33 -38.64
N PRO A 403 68.13 -4.90 -39.00
CA PRO A 403 69.38 -4.71 -38.30
C PRO A 403 70.06 -3.40 -38.69
N ALA A 404 70.75 -2.80 -37.74
CA ALA A 404 71.57 -1.60 -37.94
C ALA A 404 72.81 -1.91 -38.78
N ASN A 405 72.79 -1.52 -40.06
CA ASN A 405 73.96 -1.01 -40.77
C ASN A 405 73.54 -0.51 -42.16
N CYS A 406 73.49 0.81 -42.36
CA CYS A 406 74.16 1.42 -43.51
C CYS A 406 74.10 2.95 -43.44
N SER A 407 75.26 3.50 -43.75
CA SER A 407 75.68 4.89 -43.74
C SER A 407 75.07 5.76 -44.84
N ARG A 408 75.01 7.07 -44.57
CA ARG A 408 75.26 8.23 -45.46
C ARG A 408 75.00 8.03 -46.97
N ARG A 409 74.18 8.91 -47.56
CA ARG A 409 74.64 9.96 -48.51
C ARG A 409 73.50 10.92 -48.92
N ARG A 410 73.97 12.11 -49.27
CA ARG A 410 73.32 13.32 -49.81
C ARG A 410 72.70 13.13 -51.20
N PHE A 411 71.77 14.04 -51.54
CA PHE A 411 71.44 14.71 -52.83
C PHE A 411 71.51 13.83 -54.11
N ASP A 412 70.54 13.81 -55.02
CA ASP A 412 69.55 14.77 -55.51
C ASP A 412 68.23 14.08 -55.89
#